data_AF-A0A658NJM9-F1
#
_entry.id   AF-A0A658NJM9-F1
#
_cell.length_a   1.000
_cell.length_b   1.000
_cell.length_c   1.000
_cell.angle_alpha   90.00
_cell.angle_beta   90.00
_cell.angle_gamma   90.00
#
_symmetry.space_group_name_H-M   'P 1'
#
loop_
_entity.id
_entity.type
_entity.pdbx_description
1 polymer ?
#
loop_
_entity_poly.entity_id
_entity_poly.type
_entity_poly.pdbx_seq_one_letter_code
_entity_poly.pdbx_strand_id
1 'polypeptide(L)' 'MAPEKLERLKEIAARTWTRTLDDRIGISHEEQERKARSPAPALPVVEALLADRPEHVFERAARDRMPADN' A
#
# COMPACT_ATOMS: atom_id res chain seq x y z
N MET A 1 12.03 -13.46 -11.82
CA MET A 1 10.89 -13.29 -12.75
C MET A 1 11.43 -12.93 -14.12
N ALA A 2 10.77 -13.36 -15.19
CA ALA A 2 11.19 -13.01 -16.55
C ALA A 2 10.92 -11.50 -16.81
N PRO A 3 11.84 -10.75 -17.46
CA PRO A 3 11.74 -9.30 -17.62
C PRO A 3 10.43 -8.82 -18.26
N GLU A 4 9.92 -9.53 -19.26
CA GLU A 4 8.69 -9.22 -19.97
C GLU A 4 7.44 -9.24 -19.07
N LYS A 5 7.45 -10.07 -18.02
CA LYS A 5 6.35 -10.12 -17.03
C LYS A 5 6.39 -8.92 -16.10
N LEU A 6 7.59 -8.43 -15.78
CA LEU A 6 7.75 -7.23 -14.95
C LEU A 6 7.28 -5.99 -15.69
N GLU A 7 7.60 -5.86 -16.98
CA GLU A 7 7.12 -4.73 -17.79
C GLU A 7 5.59 -4.74 -17.91
N ARG A 8 5.00 -5.89 -18.22
CA ARG A 8 3.53 -6.02 -18.24
C ARG A 8 2.88 -5.67 -16.89
N LEU A 9 3.51 -6.01 -15.78
CA LEU A 9 3.00 -5.66 -14.45
C LEU A 9 3.02 -4.13 -14.24
N LYS A 10 4.10 -3.46 -14.63
CA LYS A 10 4.21 -1.99 -14.54
C LYS A 10 3.14 -1.28 -15.38
N GLU A 11 2.88 -1.78 -16.59
CA GLU A 11 1.82 -1.24 -17.46
C GLU A 11 0.43 -1.36 -16.83
N ILE A 12 0.14 -2.50 -16.17
CA ILE A 12 -1.13 -2.70 -15.47
C ILE A 12 -1.21 -1.79 -14.23
N ALA A 13 -0.12 -1.69 -13.47
CA ALA A 13 -0.02 -0.85 -12.27
C ALA A 13 -0.32 0.63 -12.58
N ALA A 14 0.15 1.13 -13.73
CA ALA A 14 0.01 2.53 -14.14
C ALA A 14 -1.42 2.94 -14.53
N ARG A 15 -2.35 1.98 -14.70
CA ARG A 15 -3.76 2.31 -14.96
C ARG A 15 -4.32 3.10 -13.78
N THR A 16 -5.05 4.17 -14.05
CA THR A 16 -5.61 5.03 -13.00
C THR A 16 -7.11 4.85 -12.85
N TRP A 17 -7.61 5.11 -11.65
CA TRP A 17 -9.03 5.19 -11.36
C TRP A 17 -9.32 6.34 -10.41
N THR A 18 -10.57 6.81 -10.39
CA THR A 18 -11.03 7.89 -9.49
C THR A 18 -11.73 7.28 -8.30
N ARG A 19 -11.15 7.47 -7.12
CA ARG A 19 -11.76 7.08 -5.85
C ARG A 19 -12.56 8.25 -5.29
N THR A 20 -13.85 8.01 -5.08
CA THR A 20 -14.81 8.97 -4.53
C THR A 20 -15.16 8.68 -3.07
N LEU A 21 -14.73 7.53 -2.55
CA LEU A 21 -15.01 7.07 -1.20
C LEU A 21 -13.73 7.09 -0.36
N ASP A 22 -13.89 7.40 0.92
CA ASP A 22 -12.80 7.30 1.88
C ASP A 22 -12.43 5.83 2.10
N ASP A 23 -11.14 5.53 1.99
CA ASP A 23 -10.56 4.20 2.17
C ASP A 23 -10.24 3.87 3.64
N ARG A 24 -10.71 4.69 4.57
CA ARG A 24 -10.53 4.55 6.02
C ARG A 24 -11.79 4.10 6.76
N ILE A 25 -12.92 3.96 6.07
CA ILE A 25 -14.20 3.59 6.69
C ILE A 25 -14.31 2.06 6.79
N GLY A 26 -14.57 1.53 8.00
CA GLY A 26 -14.86 0.11 8.23
C GLY A 26 -13.65 -0.84 8.26
N ILE A 27 -12.44 -0.30 8.32
CA ILE A 27 -11.18 -1.06 8.44
C ILE A 27 -10.89 -1.48 9.89
N SER A 28 -9.97 -2.43 10.09
CA SER A 28 -9.52 -2.82 11.44
C SER A 28 -8.84 -1.65 12.16
N HIS A 29 -8.76 -1.77 13.49
CA HIS A 29 -8.08 -0.76 14.30
C HIS A 29 -6.62 -0.58 13.88
N GLU A 30 -5.85 -1.66 13.68
CA GLU A 30 -4.44 -1.55 13.29
C GLU A 30 -4.26 -0.93 11.89
N GLU A 31 -5.20 -1.18 10.96
CA GLU A 31 -5.18 -0.54 9.64
C GLU A 31 -5.53 0.95 9.74
N GLN A 32 -6.46 1.33 10.61
CA GLN A 32 -6.79 2.73 10.87
C GLN A 32 -5.59 3.48 11.45
N GLU A 33 -4.89 2.89 12.42
CA GLU A 33 -3.65 3.45 12.98
C GLU A 33 -2.56 3.62 11.91
N ARG A 34 -2.39 2.65 11.00
CA ARG A 34 -1.47 2.77 9.87
C ARG A 34 -1.83 3.93 8.95
N LYS A 35 -3.08 4.02 8.52
CA LYS A 35 -3.56 5.10 7.65
C LYS A 35 -3.52 6.47 8.34
N ALA A 36 -3.65 6.54 9.66
CA ALA A 36 -3.55 7.79 10.43
C ALA A 36 -2.13 8.42 10.43
N ARG A 37 -1.08 7.67 10.06
CA ARG A 37 0.29 8.19 9.92
C ARG A 37 0.44 9.21 8.78
N SER A 38 -0.50 9.20 7.83
CA SER A 38 -0.54 10.13 6.70
C SER A 38 -1.88 10.88 6.70
N PRO A 39 -1.92 12.15 6.27
CA PRO A 39 -3.19 12.87 6.11
C PRO A 39 -4.08 12.18 5.07
N ALA A 40 -5.40 12.21 5.30
CA ALA A 40 -6.37 11.70 4.32
C ALA A 40 -6.34 12.59 3.05
N PRO A 41 -6.32 12.00 1.84
CA PRO A 41 -6.40 12.79 0.62
C PRO A 41 -7.79 13.43 0.50
N ALA A 42 -7.86 14.60 -0.15
CA ALA A 42 -9.14 15.20 -0.52
C ALA A 42 -9.84 14.36 -1.59
N LEU A 43 -11.13 14.09 -1.40
CA LEU A 43 -11.95 13.35 -2.35
C LEU A 43 -12.69 14.31 -3.30
N PRO A 44 -12.88 13.94 -4.59
CA PRO A 44 -12.39 12.73 -5.24
C PRO A 44 -10.88 12.78 -5.56
N VAL A 45 -10.22 11.62 -5.55
CA VAL A 45 -8.78 11.50 -5.83
C VAL A 45 -8.53 10.52 -6.99
N VAL A 46 -7.59 10.84 -7.87
CA VAL A 46 -7.11 9.92 -8.92
C VAL A 46 -5.91 9.15 -8.41
N GLU A 47 -5.97 7.82 -8.49
CA GLU A 47 -4.92 6.92 -7.98
C GLU A 47 -4.54 5.87 -9.02
N ALA A 48 -3.28 5.44 -9.01
CA ALA A 48 -2.84 4.28 -9.76
C ALA A 48 -3.48 2.99 -9.21
N LEU A 49 -3.65 1.99 -10.08
CA LEU A 49 -4.24 0.69 -9.73
C LEU A 49 -3.39 -0.02 -8.67
N LEU A 50 -2.07 0.06 -8.81
CA LEU A 50 -1.11 -0.41 -7.81
C LEU A 50 -0.18 0.74 -7.46
N ALA A 51 0.04 0.96 -6.17
CA ALA A 51 0.92 2.01 -5.66
C ALA A 51 1.65 1.52 -4.40
N ASP A 52 2.88 1.96 -4.22
CA ASP A 52 3.67 1.73 -3.01
C ASP A 52 3.26 2.75 -1.94
N ARG A 53 2.20 2.43 -1.19
CA ARG A 53 1.67 3.32 -0.16
C ARG A 53 2.35 3.11 1.19
N PRO A 54 2.55 4.16 2.01
CA PRO A 54 3.16 4.03 3.33
C PRO A 54 2.44 3.04 4.25
N GLU A 55 1.11 2.95 4.17
CA GLU A 55 0.32 2.00 4.95
C GLU A 55 0.55 0.53 4.59
N HIS A 56 1.17 0.23 3.44
CA HIS A 56 1.53 -1.14 3.06
C HIS A 56 2.76 -1.66 3.81
N VAL A 57 3.51 -0.78 4.49
CA VAL A 57 4.75 -1.13 5.18
C VAL A 57 4.43 -1.62 6.60
N PHE A 58 4.72 -2.89 6.86
CA PHE A 58 4.60 -3.51 8.17
C PHE A 58 5.98 -3.60 8.83
N GLU A 59 6.13 -2.90 9.95
CA GLU A 59 7.35 -2.98 10.76
C GLU A 59 7.44 -4.34 11.43
N ARG A 60 8.59 -5.00 11.29
CA ARG A 60 8.86 -6.27 11.97
C ARG A 60 9.12 -6.01 13.46
N ALA A 61 8.41 -6.70 14.32
CA ALA A 61 8.63 -6.62 15.75
C ALA A 61 9.97 -7.27 16.13
N ALA A 62 10.46 -7.00 17.34
CA ALA A 62 11.71 -7.59 17.84
C ALA A 62 11.71 -9.14 17.78
N ARG A 63 10.54 -9.76 17.97
CA ARG A 63 10.33 -11.21 17.87
C ARG A 63 10.43 -11.78 16.45
N ASP A 64 10.29 -10.93 15.42
CA ASP A 64 10.33 -11.34 14.01
C ASP A 64 11.74 -11.18 13.41
N ARG A 65 12.72 -10.76 14.24
CA ARG A 65 14.12 -10.64 13.84
C ARG A 65 14.78 -12.01 13.93
N MET A 66 15.27 -12.50 12.79
CA MET A 66 16.10 -13.70 12.75
C MET A 66 17.45 -13.41 13.43
N PRO A 67 18.03 -14.39 14.17
CA PRO A 67 19.40 -14.27 14.67
C PRO A 67 20.38 -14.09 13.50
N ALA A 68 21.54 -13.49 13.79
CA ALA A 68 22.53 -13.15 12.76
C ALA A 68 23.13 -14.38 12.06
N ASP A 69 23.11 -15.54 12.72
CA ASP A 69 23.77 -16.78 12.29
C ASP A 69 22.76 -17.77 11.66
N ASN A 70 22.03 -17.32 10.63
CA ASN A 70 21.17 -18.19 9.82
C ASN A 70 21.96 -19.22 8.99
#